data_AF-A0A2N1RVK2-F1
#
_entry.id   AF-A0A2N1RVK2-F1
#
_cell.length_a   1.000
_cell.length_b   1.000
_cell.length_c   1.000
_cell.angle_alpha   90.00
_cell.angle_beta   90.00
_cell.angle_gamma   90.00
#
_symmetry.space_group_name_H-M   'P 1'
#
loop_
_entity.id
_entity.type
_entity.pdbx_description
1 polymer ?
#
loop_
_entity_poly.entity_id
_entity_poly.type
_entity_poly.pdbx_seq_one_letter_code
_entity_poly.pdbx_strand_id
1 'polypeptide(L)'
;MFPVIRFNLKKVSVLFILLLLSSVLHGKETADYEFIAGKVEFINKNGSEGIIPLSSPGKAYLLNKGVLLVIKRGDKQIVLRITDVQGEHLKCSVNNEAGADRLIYGEDVYYSEVINSGIKYRDAKRILAQLIKLYEEFIFKIESTEDPAVLANTVNSFSSELDKLLPEMKRINSRYPELEKFKLSPPAELLNESAMLEVLEPRLRDAFFKIQMFGSDENVKKATNDLHKVLQKMNAGGR
;
A
#
# COMPACT_ATOMS: atom_id res chain seq x y z
N MET A 1 15.32 36.20 17.60
CA MET A 1 14.15 35.59 18.26
C MET A 1 13.27 35.03 17.15
N PHE A 2 13.29 33.70 16.92
CA PHE A 2 12.51 33.11 15.83
C PHE A 2 11.00 33.16 16.16
N PRO A 3 10.12 33.38 15.16
CA PRO A 3 8.69 33.31 15.39
C PRO A 3 8.31 31.85 15.70
N VAL A 4 7.97 31.57 16.96
CA VAL A 4 7.35 30.29 17.33
C VAL A 4 6.02 30.20 16.60
N ILE A 5 5.95 29.35 15.58
CA ILE A 5 4.74 29.14 14.77
C ILE A 5 3.68 28.46 15.65
N ARG A 6 2.89 29.28 16.35
CA ARG A 6 1.72 28.85 17.10
C ARG A 6 0.62 28.45 16.12
N PHE A 7 0.70 27.20 15.64
CA PHE A 7 -0.44 26.53 15.01
C PHE A 7 -1.67 26.70 15.92
N ASN A 8 -2.75 27.26 15.38
CA ASN A 8 -3.97 27.50 16.14
C ASN A 8 -4.80 26.21 16.23
N LEU A 9 -4.28 25.23 16.97
CA LEU A 9 -4.80 23.87 17.13
C LEU A 9 -6.28 23.79 17.59
N LYS A 10 -6.86 24.89 18.10
CA LYS A 10 -8.28 24.94 18.49
C LYS A 10 -9.26 25.15 17.32
N LYS A 11 -8.78 25.41 16.09
CA LYS A 11 -9.59 25.47 14.86
C LYS A 11 -8.92 24.83 13.63
N VAL A 12 -7.95 23.93 13.86
CA VAL A 12 -7.28 23.14 12.81
C VAL A 12 -7.46 21.68 13.17
N SER A 13 -8.39 20.99 12.51
CA SER A 13 -8.67 19.57 12.77
C SER A 13 -7.43 18.73 12.47
N VAL A 14 -7.05 17.89 13.42
CA VAL A 14 -5.76 17.16 13.49
C VAL A 14 -5.64 16.02 12.45
N LEU A 15 -6.64 15.88 11.57
CA LEU A 15 -6.89 14.74 10.71
C LEU A 15 -6.45 15.00 9.25
N PHE A 16 -5.14 15.20 9.05
CA PHE A 16 -4.47 14.95 7.76
C PHE A 16 -3.08 14.30 7.91
N ILE A 17 -2.67 14.02 9.16
CA ILE A 17 -1.88 12.82 9.50
C ILE A 17 -2.78 11.56 9.40
N LEU A 18 -4.10 11.73 9.27
CA LEU A 18 -5.09 10.71 8.93
C LEU A 18 -5.99 11.22 7.79
N LEU A 19 -5.76 10.71 6.58
CA LEU A 19 -6.73 10.09 5.67
C LEU A 19 -8.24 10.53 5.69
N LEU A 20 -8.70 10.97 4.50
CA LEU A 20 -10.10 11.14 3.98
C LEU A 20 -10.93 12.34 4.49
N LEU A 21 -12.02 12.77 3.80
CA LEU A 21 -12.80 12.28 2.63
C LEU A 21 -12.77 13.34 1.46
N SER A 22 -13.42 13.32 0.28
CA SER A 22 -14.36 12.47 -0.54
C SER A 22 -14.23 12.92 -2.04
N SER A 23 -15.05 12.67 -3.09
CA SER A 23 -16.34 11.95 -3.33
C SER A 23 -16.63 11.70 -4.85
N VAL A 24 -17.64 10.87 -5.16
CA VAL A 24 -18.41 10.64 -6.43
C VAL A 24 -17.74 10.23 -7.78
N LEU A 25 -18.41 9.25 -8.43
CA LEU A 25 -18.60 8.98 -9.88
C LEU A 25 -17.65 8.05 -10.70
N HIS A 26 -18.23 7.48 -11.77
CA HIS A 26 -17.95 6.19 -12.42
C HIS A 26 -16.77 6.12 -13.41
N GLY A 27 -16.23 4.89 -13.62
CA GLY A 27 -15.40 4.49 -14.78
C GLY A 27 -14.81 3.08 -14.62
N LYS A 28 -14.72 2.26 -15.68
CA LYS A 28 -14.22 0.86 -15.62
C LYS A 28 -13.67 0.36 -16.96
N GLU A 29 -12.42 -0.13 -16.97
CA GLU A 29 -11.92 -1.10 -17.96
C GLU A 29 -10.70 -1.87 -17.41
N THR A 30 -10.22 -2.91 -18.11
CA THR A 30 -9.33 -3.96 -17.55
C THR A 30 -8.25 -4.43 -18.52
N ALA A 31 -7.11 -4.89 -17.98
CA ALA A 31 -6.08 -5.63 -18.70
C ALA A 31 -5.61 -6.80 -17.81
N ASP A 32 -5.36 -7.97 -18.40
CA ASP A 32 -5.12 -9.20 -17.64
C ASP A 32 -3.64 -9.48 -17.39
N TYR A 33 -3.31 -9.84 -16.14
CA TYR A 33 -1.98 -10.30 -15.74
C TYR A 33 -2.07 -11.62 -14.96
N GLU A 34 -1.20 -12.57 -15.27
CA GLU A 34 -0.99 -13.78 -14.48
C GLU A 34 0.50 -13.94 -14.13
N PHE A 35 0.79 -14.57 -13.00
CA PHE A 35 2.17 -15.00 -12.68
C PHE A 35 2.17 -16.23 -11.75
N ILE A 36 3.26 -17.00 -11.77
CA ILE A 36 3.45 -18.12 -10.83
C ILE A 36 3.77 -17.54 -9.45
N ALA A 37 2.88 -17.77 -8.48
CA ALA A 37 3.09 -17.40 -7.09
C ALA A 37 4.06 -18.36 -6.40
N GLY A 38 3.95 -19.66 -6.67
CA GLY A 38 4.79 -20.70 -6.08
C GLY A 38 4.46 -22.11 -6.54
N LYS A 39 5.04 -23.11 -5.87
CA LYS A 39 4.66 -24.54 -5.99
C LYS A 39 4.06 -25.07 -4.69
N VAL A 40 3.23 -26.11 -4.75
CA VAL A 40 2.68 -26.75 -3.53
C VAL A 40 3.72 -27.67 -2.89
N GLU A 41 4.24 -27.34 -1.70
CA GLU A 41 5.27 -28.13 -1.00
C GLU A 41 4.75 -28.91 0.22
N PHE A 42 3.69 -28.45 0.88
CA PHE A 42 3.03 -29.20 1.95
C PHE A 42 1.54 -29.30 1.70
N ILE A 43 0.92 -30.40 2.10
CA ILE A 43 -0.51 -30.67 1.95
C ILE A 43 -1.02 -31.37 3.21
N ASN A 44 -2.18 -30.95 3.74
CA ASN A 44 -2.82 -31.62 4.87
C ASN A 44 -3.34 -33.02 4.48
N LYS A 45 -3.68 -33.87 5.46
CA LYS A 45 -4.15 -35.25 5.23
C LYS A 45 -5.37 -35.38 4.29
N ASN A 46 -6.14 -34.30 4.12
CA ASN A 46 -7.39 -34.30 3.37
C ASN A 46 -7.23 -33.73 1.95
N GLY A 47 -6.07 -33.15 1.62
CA GLY A 47 -5.83 -32.45 0.35
C GLY A 47 -6.41 -31.03 0.28
N SER A 48 -6.96 -30.50 1.39
CA SER A 48 -7.76 -29.27 1.41
C SER A 48 -7.00 -28.00 1.82
N GLU A 49 -5.82 -28.15 2.43
CA GLU A 49 -4.91 -27.04 2.75
C GLU A 49 -3.48 -27.41 2.33
N GLY A 50 -2.67 -26.40 2.04
CA GLY A 50 -1.26 -26.57 1.75
C GLY A 50 -0.41 -25.33 2.00
N ILE A 51 0.91 -25.51 1.87
CA ILE A 51 1.92 -24.45 1.97
C ILE A 51 2.61 -24.31 0.62
N ILE A 52 2.80 -23.06 0.20
CA ILE A 52 3.36 -22.66 -1.10
C ILE A 52 4.45 -21.60 -0.86
N PRO A 53 5.75 -21.90 -1.03
CA PRO A 53 6.79 -20.87 -1.00
C PRO A 53 6.71 -19.94 -2.22
N LEU A 54 7.14 -18.70 -2.05
CA LEU A 54 7.07 -17.66 -3.08
C LEU A 54 8.19 -17.78 -4.11
N SER A 55 7.84 -18.13 -5.35
CA SER A 55 8.79 -18.13 -6.49
C SER A 55 9.11 -16.73 -7.03
N SER A 56 8.64 -15.65 -6.38
CA SER A 56 8.90 -14.26 -6.77
C SER A 56 8.71 -13.30 -5.57
N PRO A 57 9.72 -13.15 -4.69
CA PRO A 57 9.62 -12.27 -3.51
C PRO A 57 9.25 -10.81 -3.86
N GLY A 58 9.74 -10.29 -4.99
CA GLY A 58 9.36 -8.97 -5.51
C GLY A 58 7.89 -8.80 -5.91
N LYS A 59 7.06 -9.85 -5.84
CA LYS A 59 5.59 -9.81 -6.02
C LYS A 59 4.81 -10.21 -4.76
N ALA A 60 5.48 -10.44 -3.62
CA ALA A 60 4.85 -10.84 -2.35
C ALA A 60 3.72 -9.88 -1.91
N TYR A 61 3.86 -8.58 -2.20
CA TYR A 61 2.86 -7.55 -1.89
C TYR A 61 1.48 -7.82 -2.53
N LEU A 62 1.39 -8.59 -3.62
CA LEU A 62 0.12 -8.98 -4.25
C LEU A 62 -0.59 -10.14 -3.52
N LEU A 63 0.11 -10.83 -2.62
CA LEU A 63 -0.24 -12.15 -2.10
C LEU A 63 -0.51 -12.08 -0.58
N ASN A 64 -1.67 -11.56 -0.20
CA ASN A 64 -2.10 -11.45 1.20
C ASN A 64 -3.37 -12.26 1.51
N LYS A 65 -3.66 -12.43 2.80
CA LYS A 65 -4.81 -13.20 3.30
C LYS A 65 -6.13 -12.77 2.63
N GLY A 66 -6.86 -13.74 2.08
CA GLY A 66 -8.10 -13.53 1.33
C GLY A 66 -7.95 -13.58 -0.19
N VAL A 67 -6.75 -13.31 -0.73
CA VAL A 67 -6.43 -13.42 -2.17
C VAL A 67 -6.71 -14.83 -2.69
N LEU A 68 -7.15 -14.89 -3.95
CA LEU A 68 -7.45 -16.13 -4.65
C LEU A 68 -6.28 -16.53 -5.56
N LEU A 69 -5.85 -17.78 -5.49
CA LEU A 69 -4.86 -18.37 -6.39
C LEU A 69 -5.48 -19.50 -7.19
N VAL A 70 -4.81 -19.95 -8.25
CA VAL A 70 -5.35 -20.91 -9.21
C VAL A 70 -4.33 -22.00 -9.49
N ILE A 71 -4.75 -23.27 -9.40
CA ILE A 71 -4.04 -24.39 -10.03
C ILE A 71 -4.80 -24.76 -11.31
N LYS A 72 -4.10 -24.84 -12.45
CA LYS A 72 -4.68 -25.18 -13.75
C LYS A 72 -4.40 -26.65 -14.08
N ARG A 73 -5.45 -27.45 -14.27
CA ARG A 73 -5.41 -28.91 -14.53
C ARG A 73 -6.17 -29.22 -15.83
N GLY A 74 -5.53 -28.95 -16.97
CA GLY A 74 -6.23 -28.90 -18.25
C GLY A 74 -7.34 -27.85 -18.19
N ASP A 75 -8.56 -28.22 -18.58
CA ASP A 75 -9.72 -27.33 -18.56
C ASP A 75 -10.26 -27.02 -17.15
N LYS A 76 -9.78 -27.73 -16.11
CA LYS A 76 -10.19 -27.48 -14.71
C LYS A 76 -9.30 -26.44 -14.04
N GLN A 77 -9.93 -25.60 -13.22
CA GLN A 77 -9.24 -24.66 -12.35
C GLN A 77 -9.63 -24.91 -10.89
N ILE A 78 -8.63 -25.11 -10.03
CA ILE A 78 -8.84 -25.20 -8.57
C ILE A 78 -8.50 -23.84 -7.98
N VAL A 79 -9.51 -23.15 -7.46
CA VAL A 79 -9.33 -21.89 -6.75
C VAL A 79 -8.88 -22.19 -5.32
N LEU A 80 -7.76 -21.59 -4.92
CA LEU A 80 -7.29 -21.58 -3.54
C LEU A 80 -7.53 -20.19 -2.94
N ARG A 81 -7.67 -20.11 -1.63
CA ARG A 81 -7.66 -18.85 -0.87
C ARG A 81 -6.45 -18.84 0.05
N ILE A 82 -5.68 -17.74 0.03
CA ILE A 82 -4.61 -17.53 1.02
C ILE A 82 -5.27 -17.34 2.40
N THR A 83 -4.98 -18.25 3.34
CA THR A 83 -5.52 -18.22 4.71
C THR A 83 -4.53 -17.61 5.71
N ASP A 84 -3.23 -17.65 5.42
CA ASP A 84 -2.17 -17.02 6.20
C ASP A 84 -0.91 -16.77 5.34
N VAL A 85 -0.03 -15.86 5.79
CA VAL A 85 1.24 -15.51 5.11
C VAL A 85 2.36 -15.43 6.14
N GLN A 86 3.39 -16.25 5.98
CA GLN A 86 4.48 -16.43 6.94
C GLN A 86 5.84 -16.28 6.24
N GLY A 87 6.33 -15.04 6.17
CA GLY A 87 7.52 -14.70 5.40
C GLY A 87 7.33 -15.02 3.92
N GLU A 88 8.20 -15.85 3.36
CA GLU A 88 8.11 -16.31 1.97
C GLU A 88 7.15 -17.49 1.75
N HIS A 89 6.33 -17.88 2.75
CA HIS A 89 5.38 -18.99 2.63
C HIS A 89 3.92 -18.55 2.70
N LEU A 90 3.11 -19.01 1.75
CA LEU A 90 1.66 -18.83 1.75
C LEU A 90 0.99 -20.09 2.31
N LYS A 91 0.19 -19.96 3.37
CA LYS A 91 -0.77 -21.01 3.73
C LYS A 91 -2.05 -20.79 2.92
N CYS A 92 -2.50 -21.82 2.20
CA CYS A 92 -3.70 -21.75 1.37
C CYS A 92 -4.68 -22.87 1.70
N SER A 93 -5.98 -22.62 1.49
CA SER A 93 -7.04 -23.63 1.50
C SER A 93 -7.77 -23.68 0.17
N VAL A 94 -8.22 -24.86 -0.27
CA VAL A 94 -9.11 -25.00 -1.44
C VAL A 94 -10.41 -24.22 -1.18
N ASN A 95 -10.76 -23.31 -2.09
CA ASN A 95 -11.93 -22.44 -2.00
C ASN A 95 -13.07 -23.02 -2.85
N ASN A 96 -13.54 -24.22 -2.49
CA ASN A 96 -14.67 -24.89 -3.14
C ASN A 96 -15.47 -25.71 -2.11
N GLU A 97 -16.79 -25.53 -2.09
CA GLU A 97 -17.69 -26.24 -1.17
C GLU A 97 -17.96 -27.69 -1.61
N ALA A 98 -17.71 -28.02 -2.88
CA ALA A 98 -18.05 -29.32 -3.47
C ALA A 98 -17.12 -30.50 -3.10
N GLY A 99 -16.08 -30.28 -2.29
CA GLY A 99 -15.26 -31.34 -1.64
C GLY A 99 -14.43 -32.28 -2.53
N ALA A 100 -14.57 -32.22 -3.86
CA ALA A 100 -13.89 -33.11 -4.80
C ALA A 100 -12.44 -32.69 -5.14
N ASP A 101 -12.13 -31.39 -5.05
CA ASP A 101 -10.82 -30.86 -5.42
C ASP A 101 -9.80 -31.00 -4.29
N ARG A 102 -8.67 -31.67 -4.59
CA ARG A 102 -7.52 -31.83 -3.69
C ARG A 102 -6.26 -31.30 -4.33
N LEU A 103 -5.40 -30.65 -3.55
CA LEU A 103 -4.04 -30.28 -3.94
C LEU A 103 -3.18 -31.51 -4.28
N ILE A 104 -2.20 -31.35 -5.16
CA ILE A 104 -1.14 -32.34 -5.45
C ILE A 104 0.23 -31.65 -5.26
N TYR A 105 1.21 -32.39 -4.75
CA TYR A 105 2.55 -31.86 -4.46
C TYR A 105 3.30 -31.49 -5.76
N GLY A 106 4.04 -30.39 -5.73
CA GLY A 106 4.85 -29.88 -6.85
C GLY A 106 4.10 -29.08 -7.92
N GLU A 107 2.77 -28.97 -7.82
CA GLU A 107 1.93 -28.21 -8.76
C GLU A 107 2.25 -26.71 -8.72
N ASP A 108 2.25 -26.08 -9.90
CA ASP A 108 2.35 -24.62 -10.04
C ASP A 108 1.06 -23.93 -9.63
N VAL A 109 1.20 -22.94 -8.75
CA VAL A 109 0.12 -22.11 -8.23
C VAL A 109 0.26 -20.72 -8.83
N TYR A 110 -0.76 -20.29 -9.56
CA TYR A 110 -0.80 -19.03 -10.28
C TYR A 110 -1.61 -17.98 -9.51
N TYR A 111 -1.09 -16.77 -9.43
CA TYR A 111 -1.93 -15.59 -9.23
C TYR A 111 -2.63 -15.27 -10.56
N SER A 112 -3.96 -15.23 -10.56
CA SER A 112 -4.75 -14.82 -11.73
C SER A 112 -5.49 -13.52 -11.41
N GLU A 113 -5.18 -12.45 -12.14
CA GLU A 113 -5.82 -11.15 -11.94
C GLU A 113 -7.32 -11.18 -12.24
N VAL A 114 -7.76 -12.06 -13.15
CA VAL A 114 -9.18 -12.27 -13.50
C VAL A 114 -9.97 -12.76 -12.29
N ILE A 115 -9.49 -13.78 -11.59
CA ILE A 115 -10.19 -14.31 -10.40
C ILE A 115 -10.09 -13.32 -9.22
N ASN A 116 -9.01 -12.54 -9.16
CA ASN A 116 -8.84 -11.46 -8.18
C ASN A 116 -9.48 -10.13 -8.61
N SER A 117 -10.17 -10.03 -9.75
CA SER A 117 -10.79 -8.77 -10.20
C SER A 117 -12.01 -8.38 -9.35
N GLY A 118 -12.51 -9.31 -8.53
CA GLY A 118 -13.49 -9.08 -7.47
C GLY A 118 -12.91 -8.61 -6.13
N ILE A 119 -11.58 -8.55 -5.95
CA ILE A 119 -10.94 -7.95 -4.77
C ILE A 119 -11.25 -6.46 -4.77
N LYS A 120 -12.00 -6.03 -3.76
CA LYS A 120 -12.74 -4.78 -3.81
C LYS A 120 -11.81 -3.58 -3.93
N TYR A 121 -10.70 -3.55 -3.21
CA TYR A 121 -9.83 -2.38 -3.06
C TYR A 121 -8.50 -2.49 -3.84
N ARG A 122 -8.44 -3.28 -4.92
CA ARG A 122 -7.19 -3.60 -5.64
C ARG A 122 -6.37 -2.38 -6.09
N ASP A 123 -6.99 -1.36 -6.67
CA ASP A 123 -6.28 -0.16 -7.11
C ASP A 123 -5.93 0.79 -5.94
N ALA A 124 -6.74 0.81 -4.88
CA ALA A 124 -6.34 1.47 -3.63
C ALA A 124 -5.07 0.84 -3.05
N LYS A 125 -4.97 -0.50 -3.05
CA LYS A 125 -3.77 -1.25 -2.65
C LYS A 125 -2.54 -0.87 -3.48
N ARG A 126 -2.70 -0.70 -4.81
CA ARG A 126 -1.62 -0.22 -5.70
C ARG A 126 -1.12 1.18 -5.31
N ILE A 127 -2.03 2.12 -5.04
CA ILE A 127 -1.65 3.49 -4.63
C ILE A 127 -1.01 3.51 -3.25
N LEU A 128 -1.53 2.72 -2.29
CA LEU A 128 -0.92 2.56 -0.97
C LEU A 128 0.51 2.01 -1.06
N ALA A 129 0.75 0.98 -1.87
CA ALA A 129 2.10 0.43 -2.09
C ALA A 129 3.08 1.46 -2.73
N GLN A 130 2.59 2.30 -3.66
CA GLN A 130 3.39 3.40 -4.21
C GLN A 130 3.72 4.47 -3.16
N LEU A 131 2.77 4.80 -2.28
CA LEU A 131 2.94 5.77 -1.20
C LEU A 131 3.89 5.25 -0.10
N ILE A 132 3.76 3.98 0.30
CA ILE A 132 4.66 3.27 1.22
C ILE A 132 6.11 3.36 0.73
N LYS A 133 6.36 2.96 -0.53
CA LYS A 133 7.70 3.04 -1.11
C LYS A 133 8.24 4.48 -1.16
N LEU A 134 7.39 5.46 -1.50
CA LEU A 134 7.78 6.87 -1.51
C LEU A 134 8.17 7.36 -0.10
N TYR A 135 7.49 6.88 0.95
CA TYR A 135 7.83 7.17 2.34
C TYR A 135 9.15 6.50 2.73
N GLU A 136 9.35 5.22 2.42
CA GLU A 136 10.60 4.48 2.69
C GLU A 136 11.82 5.15 2.04
N GLU A 137 11.73 5.51 0.76
CA GLU A 137 12.80 6.21 0.05
C GLU A 137 13.08 7.60 0.61
N PHE A 138 12.06 8.35 1.02
CA PHE A 138 12.21 9.67 1.63
C PHE A 138 12.88 9.57 3.00
N ILE A 139 12.34 8.74 3.88
CA ILE A 139 12.86 8.48 5.23
C ILE A 139 14.33 8.08 5.16
N PHE A 140 14.68 7.09 4.34
CA PHE A 140 16.05 6.61 4.19
C PHE A 140 17.02 7.71 3.74
N LYS A 141 16.63 8.53 2.75
CA LYS A 141 17.48 9.63 2.24
C LYS A 141 17.69 10.74 3.27
N ILE A 142 16.67 11.08 4.06
CA ILE A 142 16.74 12.09 5.13
C ILE A 142 17.52 11.58 6.35
N GLU A 143 17.25 10.36 6.81
CA GLU A 143 17.99 9.72 7.91
C GLU A 143 19.50 9.65 7.59
N SER A 144 19.86 9.30 6.36
CA SER A 144 21.24 9.04 5.92
C SER A 144 22.08 10.27 5.53
N THR A 145 21.58 11.51 5.70
CA THR A 145 22.32 12.72 5.30
C THR A 145 22.22 13.87 6.29
N GLU A 146 23.30 14.64 6.43
CA GLU A 146 23.34 15.93 7.15
C GLU A 146 23.59 17.13 6.22
N ASP A 147 23.59 16.92 4.89
CA ASP A 147 23.84 17.96 3.90
C ASP A 147 22.53 18.72 3.58
N PRO A 148 22.44 20.04 3.85
CA PRO A 148 21.24 20.84 3.54
C PRO A 148 20.81 20.79 2.08
N ALA A 149 21.75 20.68 1.13
CA ALA A 149 21.43 20.58 -0.30
C ALA A 149 20.81 19.22 -0.64
N VAL A 150 21.29 18.12 -0.03
CA VAL A 150 20.70 16.78 -0.20
C VAL A 150 19.33 16.70 0.48
N LEU A 151 19.17 17.29 1.66
CA LEU A 151 17.86 17.42 2.32
C LEU A 151 16.86 18.20 1.46
N ALA A 152 17.24 19.38 0.96
CA ALA A 152 16.39 20.22 0.10
C ALA A 152 15.99 19.49 -1.19
N ASN A 153 16.94 18.82 -1.86
CA ASN A 153 16.66 18.03 -3.06
C ASN A 153 15.73 16.84 -2.76
N THR A 154 15.93 16.15 -1.64
CA THR A 154 15.08 15.02 -1.22
C THR A 154 13.64 15.47 -0.94
N VAL A 155 13.46 16.61 -0.27
CA VAL A 155 12.13 17.22 -0.02
C VAL A 155 11.47 17.66 -1.34
N ASN A 156 12.22 18.24 -2.28
CA ASN A 156 11.72 18.62 -3.61
C ASN A 156 11.28 17.39 -4.43
N SER A 157 12.07 16.32 -4.45
CA SER A 157 11.70 15.06 -5.13
C SER A 157 10.45 14.44 -4.52
N PHE A 158 10.39 14.35 -3.18
CA PHE A 158 9.23 13.83 -2.46
C PHE A 158 7.95 14.63 -2.76
N SER A 159 8.05 15.97 -2.73
CA SER A 159 6.98 16.89 -3.12
C SER A 159 6.50 16.65 -4.56
N SER A 160 7.43 16.45 -5.50
CA SER A 160 7.09 16.21 -6.92
C SER A 160 6.40 14.86 -7.14
N GLU A 161 6.88 13.76 -6.56
CA GLU A 161 6.21 12.47 -6.70
C GLU A 161 4.85 12.45 -6.00
N LEU A 162 4.71 13.12 -4.84
CA LEU A 162 3.42 13.25 -4.16
C LEU A 162 2.41 14.02 -5.02
N ASP A 163 2.81 15.13 -5.67
CA ASP A 163 1.96 15.92 -6.56
C ASP A 163 1.45 15.11 -7.76
N LYS A 164 2.27 14.19 -8.29
CA LYS A 164 1.88 13.23 -9.35
C LYS A 164 0.90 12.15 -8.86
N LEU A 165 0.95 11.77 -7.59
CA LEU A 165 0.04 10.78 -7.00
C LEU A 165 -1.34 11.39 -6.63
N LEU A 166 -1.43 12.70 -6.40
CA LEU A 166 -2.69 13.35 -5.98
C LEU A 166 -3.92 13.05 -6.86
N PRO A 167 -3.84 13.01 -8.22
CA PRO A 167 -5.00 12.68 -9.05
C PRO A 167 -5.53 11.26 -8.82
N GLU A 168 -4.62 10.29 -8.70
CA GLU A 168 -4.98 8.90 -8.40
C GLU A 168 -5.51 8.75 -6.97
N MET A 169 -4.88 9.40 -5.99
CA MET A 169 -5.36 9.41 -4.59
C MET A 169 -6.80 9.96 -4.48
N LYS A 170 -7.11 11.04 -5.22
CA LYS A 170 -8.48 11.55 -5.32
C LYS A 170 -9.42 10.53 -5.95
N ARG A 171 -9.04 9.92 -7.08
CA ARG A 171 -9.85 8.88 -7.75
C ARG A 171 -10.14 7.69 -6.83
N ILE A 172 -9.17 7.27 -6.01
CA ILE A 172 -9.36 6.23 -4.98
C ILE A 172 -10.35 6.68 -3.90
N ASN A 173 -10.18 7.89 -3.33
CA ASN A 173 -11.07 8.41 -2.27
C ASN A 173 -12.50 8.61 -2.77
N SER A 174 -12.70 9.03 -4.02
CA SER A 174 -14.01 9.14 -4.67
C SER A 174 -14.66 7.79 -4.96
N ARG A 175 -13.85 6.75 -5.22
CA ARG A 175 -14.30 5.39 -5.54
C ARG A 175 -14.62 4.54 -4.29
N TYR A 176 -13.94 4.80 -3.18
CA TYR A 176 -14.03 4.02 -1.94
C TYR A 176 -14.23 4.90 -0.70
N PRO A 177 -15.35 5.63 -0.59
CA PRO A 177 -15.59 6.53 0.54
C PRO A 177 -15.63 5.82 1.90
N GLU A 178 -15.93 4.52 1.93
CA GLU A 178 -15.87 3.67 3.13
C GLU A 178 -14.46 3.49 3.69
N LEU A 179 -13.40 3.79 2.92
CA LEU A 179 -12.03 3.86 3.44
C LEU A 179 -11.82 5.06 4.37
N GLU A 180 -12.79 5.95 4.56
CA GLU A 180 -12.85 7.04 5.58
C GLU A 180 -12.15 6.65 6.89
N LYS A 181 -12.39 5.42 7.35
CA LYS A 181 -11.96 4.95 8.67
C LYS A 181 -10.72 4.05 8.59
N PHE A 182 -9.91 4.13 7.53
CA PHE A 182 -8.82 3.20 7.23
C PHE A 182 -7.89 2.92 8.41
N LYS A 183 -7.41 3.95 9.13
CA LYS A 183 -6.51 3.75 10.28
C LYS A 183 -7.22 3.18 11.53
N LEU A 184 -8.56 3.25 11.60
CA LEU A 184 -9.37 2.72 12.70
C LEU A 184 -9.96 1.33 12.41
N SER A 185 -10.20 1.02 11.13
CA SER A 185 -10.79 -0.22 10.65
C SER A 185 -10.38 -0.45 9.18
N PRO A 186 -9.13 -0.85 8.92
CA PRO A 186 -8.67 -1.16 7.58
C PRO A 186 -9.37 -2.44 7.08
N PRO A 187 -9.86 -2.48 5.83
CA PRO A 187 -10.40 -3.72 5.27
C PRO A 187 -9.35 -4.84 5.23
N ALA A 188 -9.79 -6.09 5.36
CA ALA A 188 -8.89 -7.25 5.41
C ALA A 188 -7.91 -7.32 4.23
N GLU A 189 -8.37 -6.93 3.03
CA GLU A 189 -7.57 -6.86 1.79
C GLU A 189 -6.38 -5.89 1.85
N LEU A 190 -6.40 -4.93 2.80
CA LEU A 190 -5.45 -3.82 2.95
C LEU A 190 -4.75 -3.78 4.32
N LEU A 191 -4.92 -4.80 5.17
CA LEU A 191 -4.34 -4.86 6.51
C LEU A 191 -2.81 -4.72 6.51
N ASN A 192 -2.15 -5.31 5.51
CA ASN A 192 -0.70 -5.25 5.33
C ASN A 192 -0.24 -3.79 5.09
N GLU A 193 -0.90 -3.11 4.16
CA GLU A 193 -0.59 -1.72 3.80
C GLU A 193 -0.86 -0.76 4.97
N SER A 194 -1.89 -1.03 5.79
CA SER A 194 -2.14 -0.30 7.03
C SER A 194 -1.00 -0.48 8.04
N ALA A 195 -0.55 -1.71 8.27
CA ALA A 195 0.53 -2.02 9.22
C ALA A 195 1.88 -1.42 8.77
N MET A 196 2.19 -1.46 7.46
CA MET A 196 3.40 -0.82 6.93
C MET A 196 3.37 0.70 7.12
N LEU A 197 2.23 1.36 6.89
CA LEU A 197 2.08 2.80 7.14
C LEU A 197 2.20 3.16 8.64
N GLU A 198 1.66 2.33 9.54
CA GLU A 198 1.79 2.51 10.99
C GLU A 198 3.25 2.40 11.47
N VAL A 199 4.02 1.46 10.91
CA VAL A 199 5.47 1.32 11.18
C VAL A 199 6.29 2.50 10.62
N LEU A 200 5.87 3.08 9.49
CA LEU A 200 6.57 4.21 8.86
C LEU A 200 6.23 5.57 9.49
N GLU A 201 5.04 5.75 10.08
CA GLU A 201 4.58 7.04 10.62
C GLU A 201 5.54 7.67 11.67
N PRO A 202 6.09 6.93 12.66
CA PRO A 202 7.09 7.49 13.58
C PRO A 202 8.35 7.97 12.85
N ARG A 203 8.91 7.16 11.95
CA ARG A 203 10.12 7.51 11.19
C ARG A 203 9.89 8.68 10.24
N LEU A 204 8.71 8.77 9.62
CA LEU A 204 8.33 9.89 8.76
C LEU A 204 8.27 11.20 9.55
N ARG A 205 7.67 11.18 10.74
CA ARG A 205 7.66 12.31 11.68
C ARG A 205 9.09 12.70 12.09
N ASP A 206 9.93 11.73 12.40
CA ASP A 206 11.28 11.99 12.91
C ASP A 206 12.22 12.50 11.78
N ALA A 207 12.03 12.04 10.54
CA ALA A 207 12.64 12.62 9.34
C ALA A 207 12.19 14.08 9.12
N PHE A 208 10.89 14.39 9.27
CA PHE A 208 10.43 15.78 9.22
C PHE A 208 10.98 16.65 10.35
N PHE A 209 11.17 16.11 11.56
CA PHE A 209 11.83 16.81 12.66
C PHE A 209 13.31 17.11 12.35
N LYS A 210 14.03 16.17 11.73
CA LYS A 210 15.39 16.40 11.22
C LYS A 210 15.43 17.56 10.21
N ILE A 211 14.55 17.55 9.21
CA ILE A 211 14.43 18.66 8.23
C ILE A 211 14.19 20.01 8.92
N GLN A 212 13.39 20.06 9.99
CA GLN A 212 13.13 21.29 10.74
C GLN A 212 14.38 21.85 11.43
N MET A 213 15.35 21.02 11.85
CA MET A 213 16.63 21.51 12.40
C MET A 213 17.41 22.34 11.37
N PHE A 214 17.32 21.97 10.09
CA PHE A 214 17.93 22.68 8.97
C PHE A 214 17.06 23.82 8.41
N GLY A 215 15.94 24.16 9.05
CA GLY A 215 14.97 25.17 8.59
C GLY A 215 15.49 26.63 8.51
N SER A 216 16.75 26.88 8.86
CA SER A 216 17.46 28.15 8.63
C SER A 216 18.23 28.19 7.31
N ASP A 217 18.43 27.05 6.63
CA ASP A 217 18.93 27.02 5.25
C ASP A 217 17.81 27.41 4.27
N GLU A 218 18.09 28.36 3.38
CA GLU A 218 17.07 28.89 2.45
C GLU A 218 16.62 27.87 1.38
N ASN A 219 17.43 26.87 1.04
CA ASN A 219 17.04 25.81 0.10
C ASN A 219 16.11 24.80 0.78
N VAL A 220 16.45 24.35 2.00
CA VAL A 220 15.61 23.46 2.82
C VAL A 220 14.28 24.13 3.15
N LYS A 221 14.32 25.39 3.56
CA LYS A 221 13.15 26.26 3.81
C LYS A 221 12.29 26.42 2.56
N LYS A 222 12.88 26.68 1.38
CA LYS A 222 12.15 26.73 0.11
C LYS A 222 11.47 25.39 -0.22
N ALA A 223 12.22 24.30 -0.19
CA ALA A 223 11.71 22.95 -0.49
C ALA A 223 10.55 22.56 0.46
N THR A 224 10.68 22.88 1.75
CA THR A 224 9.63 22.67 2.75
C THR A 224 8.36 23.49 2.47
N ASN A 225 8.52 24.74 2.02
CA ASN A 225 7.38 25.57 1.59
C ASN A 225 6.72 25.03 0.31
N ASP A 226 7.49 24.49 -0.64
CA ASP A 226 6.95 23.90 -1.87
C ASP A 226 6.24 22.55 -1.60
N LEU A 227 6.76 21.71 -0.69
CA LEU A 227 6.03 20.56 -0.15
C LEU A 227 4.74 20.97 0.57
N HIS A 228 4.78 22.05 1.37
CA HIS A 228 3.58 22.53 2.05
C HIS A 228 2.47 22.94 1.06
N LYS A 229 2.82 23.50 -0.11
CA LYS A 229 1.86 23.77 -1.20
C LYS A 229 1.21 22.50 -1.76
N VAL A 230 1.99 21.43 -1.97
CA VAL A 230 1.44 20.13 -2.44
C VAL A 230 0.51 19.52 -1.39
N LEU A 231 0.88 19.57 -0.12
CA LEU A 231 -0.01 19.16 0.99
C LEU A 231 -1.27 20.03 1.07
N GLN A 232 -1.19 21.34 0.79
CA GLN A 232 -2.36 22.19 0.65
C GLN A 232 -3.25 21.81 -0.55
N LYS A 233 -2.68 21.47 -1.74
CA LYS A 233 -3.46 20.98 -2.89
C LYS A 233 -4.21 19.68 -2.58
N MET A 234 -3.58 18.80 -1.81
CA MET A 234 -4.20 17.55 -1.34
C MET A 234 -5.43 17.85 -0.48
N ASN A 235 -5.28 18.72 0.53
CA ASN A 235 -6.36 19.09 1.45
C ASN A 235 -7.46 19.93 0.77
N ALA A 236 -7.11 20.82 -0.15
CA ALA A 236 -8.06 21.67 -0.87
C ALA A 236 -8.85 20.90 -1.95
N GLY A 237 -8.32 19.76 -2.39
CA GLY A 237 -8.89 18.93 -3.44
C GLY A 237 -9.91 17.87 -2.99
N GLY A 238 -10.36 17.93 -1.73
CA GLY A 238 -11.50 17.19 -1.18
C GLY A 238 -12.69 18.12 -0.90
N ARG A 239 -12.94 19.08 -1.79
CA ARG A 239 -14.04 20.05 -1.79
C ARG A 239 -14.70 20.10 -3.16
#